data_AF-A0A2G6J6H2-F1
#
_entry.id   AF-A0A2G6J6H2-F1
#
_cell.length_a   1.000
_cell.length_b   1.000
_cell.length_c   1.000
_cell.angle_alpha   90.00
_cell.angle_beta   90.00
_cell.angle_gamma   90.00
#
_symmetry.space_group_name_H-M   'P 1'
#
loop_
_entity.id
_entity.type
_entity.pdbx_description
1 polymer ?
#
loop_
_entity_poly.entity_id
_entity_poly.type
_entity_poly.pdbx_seq_one_letter_code
_entity_poly.pdbx_strand_id
1 'polypeptide(L)'
;MAENDTSNTPTDGSRKAELEALFQAWDQREGGPTEPGAREARMRLLTVGVHMRLVVSAVLIAVTAYVMYSSRRPLLYWLDGGESAALGDLRERWAAGERDLGGESNTYVSLSGMVITRVLIARGTDDDGEPLPESESDSLFFDPTFNVIVKTERKLPDPPLRIGQVEIDRRLVGLVNKRLVFPSDLTVSFDAEGRLVRGDDVPRHMMRSVNYYAERMKLPPEDLWVLIDGDTPGDHSLVVIVWGLAAIVPLVALFFLLRAIRLRAAYRRELEAAPAQTER
;
A
#
# COMPACT_ATOMS: atom_id res chain seq x y z
N MET A 1 -65.97 -24.44 12.97
CA MET A 1 -66.00 -23.84 14.32
C MET A 1 -66.39 -24.95 15.28
N ALA A 2 -65.58 -25.42 16.21
CA ALA A 2 -64.37 -24.91 16.83
C ALA A 2 -63.31 -26.03 17.01
N GLU A 3 -62.06 -25.62 17.19
CA GLU A 3 -60.87 -26.41 17.48
C GLU A 3 -60.99 -27.24 18.77
N ASN A 4 -60.23 -28.34 18.84
CA ASN A 4 -59.41 -28.59 20.03
C ASN A 4 -58.18 -29.42 19.65
N ASP A 5 -57.12 -28.70 19.32
CA ASP A 5 -55.73 -29.18 19.36
C ASP A 5 -55.41 -29.59 20.80
N THR A 6 -55.14 -30.88 21.02
CA THR A 6 -54.45 -31.33 22.23
C THR A 6 -53.01 -31.62 21.88
N SER A 7 -52.19 -30.60 22.09
CA SER A 7 -50.74 -30.67 22.10
C SER A 7 -50.28 -31.62 23.21
N ASN A 8 -49.86 -32.82 22.82
CA ASN A 8 -49.06 -33.70 23.68
C ASN A 8 -47.65 -33.10 23.81
N THR A 9 -47.50 -32.06 24.64
CA THR A 9 -46.19 -31.65 25.14
C THR A 9 -45.67 -32.74 26.08
N PRO A 10 -44.55 -33.41 25.76
CA PRO A 10 -43.94 -34.38 26.66
C PRO A 10 -43.54 -33.67 27.95
N THR A 11 -43.89 -34.27 29.08
CA THR A 11 -43.55 -33.80 30.42
C THR A 11 -42.02 -33.67 30.57
N ASP A 12 -41.58 -32.52 31.07
CA ASP A 12 -40.18 -32.06 31.19
C ASP A 12 -39.24 -33.09 31.87
N GLY A 13 -39.79 -33.99 32.67
CA GLY A 13 -39.05 -35.08 33.31
C GLY A 13 -38.57 -36.20 32.39
N SER A 14 -39.31 -36.56 31.33
CA SER A 14 -38.90 -37.64 30.42
C SER A 14 -37.75 -37.20 29.51
N ARG A 15 -37.77 -35.95 29.07
CA ARG A 15 -36.73 -35.34 28.23
C ARG A 15 -35.41 -35.21 28.98
N LYS A 16 -35.47 -34.89 30.28
CA LYS A 16 -34.29 -34.84 31.14
C LYS A 16 -33.65 -36.21 31.33
N ALA A 17 -34.46 -37.25 31.57
CA ALA A 17 -33.95 -38.62 31.71
C ALA A 17 -33.32 -39.14 30.40
N GLU A 18 -33.90 -38.78 29.25
CA GLU A 18 -33.37 -39.15 27.94
C GLU A 18 -32.06 -38.43 27.61
N LEU A 19 -31.93 -37.15 28.00
CA LEU A 19 -30.67 -36.40 27.90
C LEU A 19 -29.59 -36.92 28.85
N GLU A 20 -29.92 -37.24 30.10
CA GLU A 20 -28.98 -37.84 31.05
C GLU A 20 -28.48 -39.21 30.57
N ALA A 21 -29.35 -40.02 29.96
CA ALA A 21 -28.96 -41.29 29.35
C ALA A 21 -28.04 -41.10 28.13
N LEU A 22 -28.28 -40.08 27.30
CA LEU A 22 -27.41 -39.72 26.18
C LEU A 22 -26.04 -39.22 26.65
N PHE A 23 -25.98 -38.42 27.71
CA PHE A 23 -24.72 -37.95 28.30
C PHE A 23 -23.94 -39.09 28.95
N GLN A 24 -24.60 -40.02 29.65
CA GLN A 24 -23.93 -41.22 30.19
C GLN A 24 -23.43 -42.15 29.08
N ALA A 25 -24.17 -42.30 27.98
CA ALA A 25 -23.72 -43.07 26.82
C ALA A 25 -22.54 -42.39 26.09
N TRP A 26 -22.48 -41.06 26.12
CA TRP A 26 -21.35 -40.29 25.59
C TRP A 26 -20.10 -40.43 26.47
N ASP A 27 -20.24 -40.28 27.80
CA ASP A 27 -19.15 -40.45 28.76
C ASP A 27 -18.57 -41.87 28.75
N GLN A 28 -19.42 -42.90 28.57
CA GLN A 28 -18.96 -44.28 28.44
C GLN A 28 -18.16 -44.54 27.15
N ARG A 29 -18.31 -43.68 26.12
CA ARG A 29 -17.55 -43.75 24.87
C ARG A 29 -16.13 -43.18 25.00
N GLU A 30 -15.88 -42.33 25.98
CA GLU A 30 -14.53 -41.83 26.30
C GLU A 30 -13.72 -42.82 27.16
N GLY A 31 -14.38 -43.76 27.85
CA GLY A 31 -13.75 -44.71 28.78
C GLY A 31 -13.54 -46.15 28.26
N GLY A 32 -14.01 -46.51 27.07
CA GLY A 32 -13.82 -47.84 26.50
C GLY A 32 -12.35 -48.11 26.10
N PRO A 33 -11.87 -49.37 26.14
CA PRO A 33 -10.52 -49.71 25.70
C PRO A 33 -10.34 -49.20 24.27
N THR A 34 -9.48 -48.21 24.11
CA THR A 34 -9.17 -47.63 22.81
C THR A 34 -8.62 -48.76 21.97
N GLU A 35 -9.35 -49.21 20.95
CA GLU A 35 -8.82 -50.19 20.01
C GLU A 35 -7.42 -49.74 19.59
N PRO A 36 -6.40 -50.61 19.61
CA PRO A 36 -5.02 -50.22 19.33
C PRO A 36 -4.89 -49.47 17.99
N GLY A 37 -5.75 -49.79 17.00
CA GLY A 37 -5.83 -49.08 15.73
C GLY A 37 -6.43 -47.66 15.80
N ALA A 38 -7.37 -47.37 16.72
CA ALA A 38 -7.96 -46.05 16.88
C ALA A 38 -6.96 -45.05 17.50
N ARG A 39 -6.12 -45.53 18.43
CA ARG A 39 -5.05 -44.72 19.04
C ARG A 39 -3.95 -44.40 18.01
N GLU A 40 -3.56 -45.38 17.19
CA GLU A 40 -2.61 -45.16 16.09
C GLU A 40 -3.14 -44.24 14.99
N ALA A 41 -4.40 -44.39 14.57
CA ALA A 41 -5.02 -43.51 13.57
C ALA A 41 -5.12 -42.06 14.07
N ARG A 42 -5.49 -41.85 15.34
CA ARG A 42 -5.53 -40.53 15.98
C ARG A 42 -4.14 -39.90 16.07
N MET A 43 -3.12 -40.71 16.39
CA MET A 43 -1.71 -40.29 16.41
C MET A 43 -1.20 -39.90 15.02
N ARG A 44 -1.53 -40.65 13.97
CA ARG A 44 -1.16 -40.30 12.58
C ARG A 44 -1.82 -39.00 12.12
N LEU A 45 -3.12 -38.81 12.38
CA LEU A 45 -3.84 -37.57 12.07
C LEU A 45 -3.27 -36.35 12.80
N LEU A 46 -2.93 -36.49 14.09
CA LEU A 46 -2.27 -35.43 14.86
C LEU A 46 -0.89 -35.10 14.30
N THR A 47 -0.11 -36.11 13.92
CA THR A 47 1.25 -35.91 13.39
C THR A 47 1.23 -35.22 12.02
N VAL A 48 0.30 -35.59 11.14
CA VAL A 48 0.09 -34.94 9.83
C VAL A 48 -0.41 -33.51 10.03
N GLY A 49 -1.37 -33.29 10.93
CA GLY A 49 -1.88 -31.95 11.24
C GLY A 49 -0.80 -31.02 11.79
N VAL A 50 0.09 -31.52 12.66
CA VAL A 50 1.23 -30.75 13.18
C VAL A 50 2.26 -30.44 12.09
N HIS A 51 2.57 -31.40 11.20
CA HIS A 51 3.49 -31.16 10.08
C HIS A 51 2.94 -30.13 9.09
N MET A 52 1.66 -30.23 8.70
CA MET A 52 1.02 -29.26 7.82
C MET A 52 1.04 -27.85 8.43
N ARG A 53 0.71 -27.71 9.72
CA ARG A 53 0.79 -26.41 10.42
C ARG A 53 2.19 -25.83 10.45
N LEU A 54 3.22 -26.66 10.66
CA LEU A 54 4.62 -26.23 10.63
C LEU A 54 5.03 -25.74 9.23
N VAL A 55 4.72 -26.51 8.19
CA VAL A 55 5.04 -26.14 6.81
C VAL A 55 4.34 -24.85 6.41
N VAL A 56 3.03 -24.75 6.66
CA VAL A 56 2.25 -23.53 6.36
C VAL A 56 2.80 -22.32 7.11
N SER A 57 3.11 -22.46 8.40
CA SER A 57 3.67 -21.35 9.19
C SER A 57 5.05 -20.92 8.67
N ALA A 58 5.92 -21.87 8.33
CA ALA A 58 7.25 -21.58 7.80
C ALA A 58 7.18 -20.89 6.42
N VAL A 59 6.32 -21.37 5.52
CA VAL A 59 6.09 -20.76 4.22
C VAL A 59 5.52 -19.34 4.39
N LEU A 60 4.54 -19.16 5.27
CA LEU A 60 3.95 -17.84 5.54
C LEU A 60 5.00 -16.85 6.05
N ILE A 61 5.84 -17.26 7.02
CA ILE A 61 6.93 -16.43 7.53
C ILE A 61 7.90 -16.05 6.39
N ALA A 62 8.31 -17.02 5.57
CA ALA A 62 9.26 -16.77 4.49
C ALA A 62 8.70 -15.80 3.44
N VAL A 63 7.44 -16.00 3.02
CA VAL A 63 6.77 -15.11 2.06
C VAL A 63 6.59 -13.72 2.64
N THR A 64 6.08 -13.58 3.88
CA THR A 64 5.89 -12.27 4.49
C THR A 64 7.22 -11.55 4.71
N ALA A 65 8.26 -12.24 5.19
CA ALA A 65 9.59 -11.66 5.34
C ALA A 65 10.18 -11.19 4.00
N TYR A 66 9.98 -11.97 2.93
CA TYR A 66 10.41 -11.59 1.59
C TYR A 66 9.68 -10.34 1.07
N VAL A 67 8.36 -10.29 1.23
CA VAL A 67 7.54 -9.14 0.81
C VAL A 67 7.90 -7.89 1.61
N MET A 68 8.05 -8.00 2.93
CA MET A 68 8.47 -6.88 3.79
C MET A 68 9.88 -6.42 3.43
N TYR A 69 10.82 -7.33 3.21
CA TYR A 69 12.19 -6.99 2.83
C TYR A 69 12.29 -6.31 1.46
N SER A 70 11.51 -6.76 0.47
CA SER A 70 11.49 -6.17 -0.87
C SER A 70 10.79 -4.81 -0.91
N SER A 71 9.76 -4.61 -0.09
CA SER A 71 9.02 -3.34 0.01
C SER A 71 9.64 -2.29 0.94
N ARG A 72 10.57 -2.67 1.83
CA ARG A 72 11.15 -1.74 2.84
C ARG A 72 11.78 -0.48 2.24
N ARG A 73 12.47 -0.61 1.10
CA ARG A 73 13.21 0.51 0.49
C ARG A 73 12.26 1.54 -0.08
N PRO A 74 11.29 1.15 -0.95
CA PRO A 74 10.23 2.05 -1.36
C PRO A 74 9.49 2.67 -0.17
N LEU A 75 9.14 1.86 0.83
CA LEU A 75 8.41 2.36 1.99
C LEU A 75 9.18 3.42 2.77
N LEU A 76 10.45 3.16 3.10
CA LEU A 76 11.28 4.13 3.81
C LEU A 76 11.54 5.38 2.96
N TYR A 77 11.70 5.22 1.64
CA TYR A 77 11.85 6.34 0.73
C TYR A 77 10.63 7.26 0.81
N TRP A 78 9.41 6.77 0.64
CA TRP A 78 8.21 7.64 0.68
C TRP A 78 7.89 8.19 2.08
N LEU A 79 8.40 7.57 3.14
CA LEU A 79 8.27 8.08 4.51
C LEU A 79 9.35 9.08 4.89
N ASP A 80 10.45 9.12 4.15
CA ASP A 80 11.45 10.16 4.33
C ASP A 80 10.86 11.48 3.86
N GLY A 81 10.70 12.40 4.81
CA GLY A 81 9.90 13.60 4.65
C GLY A 81 10.08 14.46 5.88
N GLY A 82 11.10 15.32 5.83
CA GLY A 82 11.30 16.36 6.84
C GLY A 82 10.24 17.46 6.76
N GLU A 83 10.46 18.56 7.47
CA GLU A 83 9.62 19.76 7.33
C GLU A 83 9.63 20.27 5.88
N SER A 84 8.48 20.83 5.46
CA SER A 84 8.31 21.42 4.12
C SER A 84 9.39 22.47 3.86
N ALA A 85 10.23 22.23 2.86
CA ALA A 85 11.21 23.21 2.43
C ALA A 85 10.52 24.24 1.53
N ALA A 86 10.42 25.48 2.00
CA ALA A 86 9.88 26.59 1.20
C ALA A 86 10.90 26.99 0.12
N LEU A 87 10.69 26.52 -1.10
CA LEU A 87 11.52 26.86 -2.27
C LEU A 87 11.12 28.19 -2.92
N GLY A 88 9.98 28.77 -2.51
CA GLY A 88 9.53 30.10 -2.88
C GLY A 88 9.07 30.22 -4.34
N ASP A 89 9.11 31.45 -4.86
CA ASP A 89 8.65 31.76 -6.22
C ASP A 89 9.74 31.43 -7.26
N LEU A 90 9.43 30.49 -8.16
CA LEU A 90 10.35 30.05 -9.20
C LEU A 90 10.64 31.12 -10.25
N ARG A 91 9.69 32.00 -10.56
CA ARG A 91 9.95 33.13 -11.47
C ARG A 91 10.91 34.10 -10.84
N GLU A 92 10.76 34.39 -9.56
CA GLU A 92 11.67 35.29 -8.85
C GLU A 92 13.09 34.72 -8.77
N ARG A 93 13.22 33.43 -8.42
CA ARG A 93 14.53 32.73 -8.40
C ARG A 93 15.18 32.72 -9.77
N TRP A 94 14.42 32.35 -10.81
CA TRP A 94 14.91 32.42 -12.18
C TRP A 94 15.30 33.85 -12.58
N ALA A 95 14.50 34.85 -12.22
CA ALA A 95 14.77 36.25 -12.48
C ALA A 95 16.03 36.77 -11.74
N ALA A 96 16.33 36.21 -10.57
CA ALA A 96 17.56 36.47 -9.81
C ALA A 96 18.80 35.79 -10.41
N GLY A 97 18.63 34.94 -11.43
CA GLY A 97 19.71 34.25 -12.14
C GLY A 97 19.95 32.82 -11.66
N GLU A 98 19.13 32.30 -10.76
CA GLU A 98 19.23 30.93 -10.29
C GLU A 98 18.72 29.94 -11.35
N ARG A 99 19.44 28.82 -11.53
CA ARG A 99 19.19 27.85 -12.62
C ARG A 99 19.10 26.41 -12.13
N ASP A 100 19.29 26.17 -10.85
CA ASP A 100 19.12 24.87 -10.20
C ASP A 100 18.20 25.07 -9.00
N LEU A 101 17.27 24.15 -8.78
CA LEU A 101 16.41 24.15 -7.59
C LEU A 101 17.22 23.87 -6.34
N GLY A 102 18.33 23.12 -6.50
CA GLY A 102 19.07 22.54 -5.39
C GLY A 102 18.23 21.54 -4.60
N GLY A 103 18.86 20.88 -3.63
CA GLY A 103 18.18 19.95 -2.73
C GLY A 103 18.28 18.48 -3.14
N GLU A 104 17.93 17.63 -2.18
CA GLU A 104 17.90 16.19 -2.38
C GLU A 104 16.60 15.78 -3.08
N SER A 105 16.67 14.71 -3.87
CA SER A 105 15.46 14.04 -4.36
C SER A 105 14.59 13.63 -3.18
N ASN A 106 13.28 13.49 -3.39
CA ASN A 106 12.33 13.04 -2.38
C ASN A 106 12.10 14.02 -1.21
N THR A 107 12.18 15.31 -1.49
CA THR A 107 11.97 16.34 -0.45
C THR A 107 10.53 16.87 -0.53
N TYR A 108 9.91 17.10 0.63
CA TYR A 108 8.64 17.80 0.71
C TYR A 108 8.87 19.31 0.58
N VAL A 109 8.23 19.96 -0.38
CA VAL A 109 8.50 21.36 -0.75
C VAL A 109 7.23 22.16 -0.96
N SER A 110 7.34 23.47 -0.75
CA SER A 110 6.36 24.46 -1.20
C SER A 110 6.97 25.32 -2.30
N LEU A 111 6.30 25.37 -3.45
CA LEU A 111 6.71 26.04 -4.68
C LEU A 111 5.61 26.98 -5.16
N SER A 112 5.98 28.21 -5.50
CA SER A 112 5.04 29.18 -6.06
C SER A 112 5.52 29.73 -7.39
N GLY A 113 4.63 30.40 -8.12
CA GLY A 113 4.98 31.10 -9.34
C GLY A 113 5.27 30.17 -10.53
N MET A 114 4.90 28.89 -10.49
CA MET A 114 5.22 27.98 -11.58
C MET A 114 4.54 28.38 -12.89
N VAL A 115 5.22 28.18 -14.02
CA VAL A 115 4.68 28.49 -15.35
C VAL A 115 3.99 27.27 -15.95
N ILE A 116 2.72 27.43 -16.33
CA ILE A 116 1.92 26.37 -16.96
C ILE A 116 2.06 26.47 -18.48
N THR A 117 2.90 25.63 -19.10
CA THR A 117 3.11 25.70 -20.56
C THR A 117 2.26 24.72 -21.37
N ARG A 118 2.27 23.44 -21.01
CA ARG A 118 1.54 22.38 -21.73
C ARG A 118 0.92 21.44 -20.73
N VAL A 119 -0.40 21.31 -20.81
CA VAL A 119 -1.17 20.42 -19.95
C VAL A 119 -1.41 19.10 -20.68
N LEU A 120 -1.06 18.01 -20.03
CA LEU A 120 -1.45 16.66 -20.37
C LEU A 120 -2.46 16.22 -19.32
N ILE A 121 -3.60 15.70 -19.76
CA ILE A 121 -4.53 15.04 -18.88
C ILE A 121 -4.20 13.56 -18.94
N ALA A 122 -3.60 13.02 -17.88
CA ALA A 122 -3.41 11.59 -17.75
C ALA A 122 -4.74 10.97 -17.34
N ARG A 123 -5.48 10.49 -18.34
CA ARG A 123 -6.66 9.67 -18.10
C ARG A 123 -6.20 8.30 -17.62
N GLY A 124 -6.43 8.01 -16.35
CA GLY A 124 -6.39 6.63 -15.86
C GLY A 124 -7.55 5.84 -16.48
N THR A 125 -7.48 4.52 -16.35
CA THR A 125 -8.60 3.63 -16.62
C THR A 125 -9.05 3.01 -15.31
N ASP A 126 -10.35 2.78 -15.15
CA ASP A 126 -10.86 1.99 -14.03
C ASP A 126 -10.49 0.50 -14.18
N ASP A 127 -10.91 -0.31 -13.21
CA ASP A 127 -10.65 -1.76 -13.17
C ASP A 127 -11.28 -2.51 -14.37
N ASP A 128 -12.28 -1.90 -15.02
CA ASP A 128 -12.96 -2.43 -16.20
C ASP A 128 -12.32 -1.96 -17.52
N GLY A 129 -11.29 -1.11 -17.45
CA GLY A 129 -10.56 -0.58 -18.59
C GLY A 129 -11.21 0.64 -19.23
N GLU A 130 -12.27 1.19 -18.64
CA GLU A 130 -12.93 2.40 -19.10
C GLU A 130 -12.17 3.64 -18.60
N PRO A 131 -12.11 4.73 -19.40
CA PRO A 131 -11.41 5.94 -18.99
C PRO A 131 -12.09 6.57 -17.77
N LEU A 132 -11.29 6.86 -16.74
CA LEU A 132 -11.76 7.53 -15.53
C LEU A 132 -12.40 8.89 -15.89
N PRO A 133 -13.43 9.33 -15.14
CA PRO A 133 -14.01 10.65 -15.31
C PRO A 133 -12.94 11.74 -15.14
N GLU A 134 -13.09 12.88 -15.83
CA GLU A 134 -12.06 13.95 -15.81
C GLU A 134 -11.78 14.49 -14.40
N SER A 135 -12.73 14.37 -13.48
CA SER A 135 -12.56 14.72 -12.06
C SER A 135 -11.55 13.84 -11.32
N GLU A 136 -11.20 12.68 -11.87
CA GLU A 136 -10.25 11.71 -11.30
C GLU A 136 -9.00 11.57 -12.18
N SER A 137 -8.83 12.47 -13.15
CA SER A 137 -7.67 12.47 -14.04
C SER A 137 -6.59 13.43 -13.54
N ASP A 138 -5.36 12.94 -13.50
CA ASP A 138 -4.21 13.75 -13.13
C ASP A 138 -3.89 14.76 -14.23
N SER A 139 -3.83 16.04 -13.88
CA SER A 139 -3.28 17.07 -14.75
C SER A 139 -1.76 17.10 -14.58
N LEU A 140 -1.03 16.96 -15.69
CA LEU A 140 0.41 17.09 -15.73
C LEU A 140 0.82 18.28 -16.58
N PHE A 141 1.63 19.17 -16.05
CA PHE A 141 2.22 20.24 -16.84
C PHE A 141 3.71 20.39 -16.60
N PHE A 142 4.38 21.08 -17.52
CA PHE A 142 5.81 21.35 -17.44
C PHE A 142 6.07 22.84 -17.19
N ASP A 143 6.87 23.11 -16.17
CA ASP A 143 7.46 24.42 -15.89
C ASP A 143 8.91 24.47 -16.40
N PRO A 144 9.19 25.29 -17.43
CA PRO A 144 10.53 25.42 -18.02
C PRO A 144 11.51 26.25 -17.20
N THR A 145 11.09 26.88 -16.10
CA THR A 145 12.03 27.64 -15.24
C THR A 145 13.07 26.72 -14.62
N PHE A 146 12.65 25.59 -14.05
CA PHE A 146 13.58 24.64 -13.42
C PHE A 146 13.34 23.20 -13.88
N ASN A 147 12.78 23.03 -15.09
CA ASN A 147 12.45 21.73 -15.67
C ASN A 147 11.57 20.85 -14.78
N VAL A 148 10.55 21.45 -14.17
CA VAL A 148 9.66 20.76 -13.22
C VAL A 148 8.44 20.23 -13.96
N ILE A 149 8.18 18.94 -13.84
CA ILE A 149 6.91 18.32 -14.22
C ILE A 149 6.03 18.33 -12.98
N VAL A 150 4.91 19.02 -13.04
CA VAL A 150 3.95 19.06 -11.95
C VAL A 150 2.84 18.07 -12.26
N LYS A 151 2.58 17.14 -11.34
CA LYS A 151 1.41 16.26 -11.32
C LYS A 151 0.45 16.79 -10.27
N THR A 152 -0.79 17.09 -10.64
CA THR A 152 -1.80 17.66 -9.75
C THR A 152 -3.21 17.16 -10.09
N GLU A 153 -3.99 16.86 -9.08
CA GLU A 153 -5.44 16.62 -9.19
C GLU A 153 -6.24 17.93 -9.20
N ARG A 154 -5.64 19.05 -8.73
CA ARG A 154 -6.29 20.36 -8.75
C ARG A 154 -6.51 20.85 -10.17
N LYS A 155 -7.71 21.39 -10.41
CA LYS A 155 -8.04 22.05 -11.67
C LYS A 155 -7.06 23.19 -11.93
N LEU A 156 -6.41 23.17 -13.09
CA LEU A 156 -5.50 24.22 -13.50
C LEU A 156 -6.27 25.52 -13.80
N PRO A 157 -5.70 26.68 -13.45
CA PRO A 157 -6.31 27.96 -13.76
C PRO A 157 -6.44 28.17 -15.27
N ASP A 158 -7.60 28.65 -15.70
CA ASP A 158 -7.88 28.93 -17.11
C ASP A 158 -7.11 30.19 -17.56
N PRO A 159 -6.43 30.16 -18.72
CA PRO A 159 -5.80 31.37 -19.25
C PRO A 159 -6.86 32.44 -19.55
N PRO A 160 -6.56 33.73 -19.35
CA PRO A 160 -7.54 34.79 -19.58
C PRO A 160 -8.00 34.81 -21.05
N LEU A 161 -9.32 34.76 -21.26
CA LEU A 161 -9.99 34.73 -22.58
C LEU A 161 -9.68 35.95 -23.47
N ARG A 162 -9.16 37.04 -22.90
CA ARG A 162 -8.75 38.26 -23.60
C ARG A 162 -7.32 38.62 -23.22
N ILE A 163 -6.39 38.26 -24.10
CA ILE A 163 -5.00 38.64 -23.98
C ILE A 163 -4.88 40.06 -24.56
N GLY A 164 -4.93 41.08 -23.69
CA GLY A 164 -4.53 42.45 -24.05
C GLY A 164 -3.02 42.55 -24.32
N GLN A 165 -2.45 43.75 -24.27
CA GLN A 165 -0.98 43.87 -24.14
C GLN A 165 -0.55 43.20 -22.82
N VAL A 166 0.00 41.98 -22.91
CA VAL A 166 0.60 41.30 -21.76
C VAL A 166 1.93 41.97 -21.47
N GLU A 167 2.02 42.63 -20.33
CA GLU A 167 3.31 43.10 -19.81
C GLU A 167 4.09 41.89 -19.32
N ILE A 168 5.07 41.48 -20.12
CA ILE A 168 6.01 40.41 -19.75
C ILE A 168 7.13 41.02 -18.93
N ASP A 169 7.42 40.45 -17.76
CA ASP A 169 8.63 40.80 -17.03
C ASP A 169 9.86 40.55 -17.92
N ARG A 170 10.65 41.60 -18.15
CA ARG A 170 11.86 41.55 -18.99
C ARG A 170 12.82 40.44 -18.58
N ARG A 171 12.81 40.05 -17.30
CA ARG A 171 13.66 38.99 -16.73
C ARG A 171 13.25 37.59 -17.21
N LEU A 172 12.01 37.41 -17.66
CA LEU A 172 11.48 36.14 -18.20
C LEU A 172 11.51 36.07 -19.74
N VAL A 173 11.87 37.17 -20.42
CA VAL A 173 11.98 37.22 -21.89
C VAL A 173 12.93 36.16 -22.45
N GLY A 174 13.93 35.75 -21.67
CA GLY A 174 14.81 34.63 -22.04
C GLY A 174 14.06 33.32 -22.32
N LEU A 175 12.98 33.03 -21.56
CA LEU A 175 12.15 31.85 -21.77
C LEU A 175 11.35 31.95 -23.07
N VAL A 176 10.83 33.14 -23.37
CA VAL A 176 10.07 33.43 -24.60
C VAL A 176 10.98 33.34 -25.83
N ASN A 177 12.17 33.94 -25.76
CA ASN A 177 13.14 33.92 -26.87
C ASN A 177 13.63 32.51 -27.19
N LYS A 178 13.78 31.66 -26.17
CA LYS A 178 14.11 30.24 -26.32
C LYS A 178 12.91 29.39 -26.76
N ARG A 179 11.72 29.99 -26.94
CA ARG A 179 10.45 29.33 -27.28
C ARG A 179 10.05 28.24 -26.29
N LEU A 180 10.40 28.43 -25.01
CA LEU A 180 10.02 27.51 -23.93
C LEU A 180 8.64 27.85 -23.36
N VAL A 181 8.24 29.13 -23.41
CA VAL A 181 6.95 29.63 -22.94
C VAL A 181 6.36 30.57 -23.99
N PHE A 182 5.03 30.62 -24.08
CA PHE A 182 4.34 31.72 -24.73
C PHE A 182 4.10 32.87 -23.75
N PRO A 183 3.98 34.12 -24.22
CA PRO A 183 3.60 35.25 -23.37
C PRO A 183 2.33 35.03 -22.55
N SER A 184 1.35 34.32 -23.12
CA SER A 184 0.11 33.93 -22.44
C SER A 184 0.36 33.08 -21.19
N ASP A 185 1.35 32.19 -21.25
CA ASP A 185 1.64 31.21 -20.19
C ASP A 185 2.22 31.90 -18.94
N LEU A 186 2.80 33.09 -19.12
CA LEU A 186 3.34 33.90 -18.04
C LEU A 186 2.26 34.69 -17.29
N THR A 187 1.03 34.77 -17.80
CA THR A 187 -0.06 35.52 -17.17
C THR A 187 -0.67 34.82 -15.96
N VAL A 188 -0.51 33.50 -15.88
CA VAL A 188 -1.09 32.66 -14.83
C VAL A 188 0.03 31.88 -14.16
N SER A 189 0.00 31.79 -12.84
CA SER A 189 0.92 30.96 -12.05
C SER A 189 0.19 29.82 -11.37
N PHE A 190 0.93 28.76 -11.07
CA PHE A 190 0.49 27.68 -10.21
C PHE A 190 1.36 27.63 -8.96
N ASP A 191 0.73 27.46 -7.81
CA ASP A 191 1.39 27.31 -6.52
C ASP A 191 1.01 25.94 -5.97
N ALA A 192 2.00 25.18 -5.50
CA ALA A 192 1.86 23.81 -5.06
C ALA A 192 2.68 23.52 -3.81
N GLU A 193 2.18 22.57 -3.04
CA GLU A 193 2.91 21.99 -1.93
C GLU A 193 2.81 20.48 -2.07
N GLY A 194 3.95 19.80 -2.01
CA GLY A 194 4.00 18.40 -2.38
C GLY A 194 5.42 17.85 -2.39
N ARG A 195 5.56 16.64 -2.90
CA ARG A 195 6.86 15.98 -2.96
C ARG A 195 7.59 16.27 -4.25
N LEU A 196 8.82 16.74 -4.12
CA LEU A 196 9.74 16.96 -5.22
C LEU A 196 10.70 15.77 -5.35
N VAL A 197 10.67 15.13 -6.52
CA VAL A 197 11.44 13.92 -6.82
C VAL A 197 12.24 14.14 -8.10
N ARG A 198 13.46 13.64 -8.19
CA ARG A 198 14.22 13.64 -9.46
C ARG A 198 13.58 12.69 -10.46
N GLY A 199 13.63 13.02 -11.75
CA GLY A 199 12.94 12.27 -12.79
C GLY A 199 13.34 10.80 -12.89
N ASP A 200 14.58 10.45 -12.53
CA ASP A 200 15.11 9.09 -12.47
C ASP A 200 14.68 8.29 -11.22
N ASP A 201 14.29 8.98 -10.15
CA ASP A 201 13.82 8.38 -8.89
C ASP A 201 12.28 8.20 -8.83
N VAL A 202 11.57 8.64 -9.87
CA VAL A 202 10.11 8.60 -9.94
C VAL A 202 9.59 7.16 -10.03
N PRO A 203 8.44 6.82 -9.37
CA PRO A 203 7.81 5.51 -9.52
C PRO A 203 7.57 5.12 -10.97
N ARG A 204 7.70 3.81 -11.27
CA ARG A 204 7.55 3.26 -12.63
C ARG A 204 6.25 3.68 -13.33
N HIS A 205 5.15 3.81 -12.58
CA HIS A 205 3.86 4.19 -13.16
C HIS A 205 3.84 5.66 -13.65
N MET A 206 4.65 6.54 -13.07
CA MET A 206 4.81 7.94 -13.49
C MET A 206 5.93 8.14 -14.53
N MET A 207 6.84 7.18 -14.66
CA MET A 207 7.98 7.25 -15.58
C MET A 207 7.58 7.50 -17.04
N ARG A 208 6.38 7.05 -17.44
CA ARG A 208 5.84 7.34 -18.79
C ARG A 208 5.70 8.84 -19.05
N SER A 209 5.23 9.60 -18.07
CA SER A 209 5.07 11.05 -18.17
C SER A 209 6.42 11.76 -18.16
N VAL A 210 7.36 11.28 -17.33
CA VAL A 210 8.74 11.79 -17.31
C VAL A 210 9.40 11.60 -18.67
N ASN A 211 9.35 10.39 -19.22
CA ASN A 211 9.93 10.08 -20.53
C ASN A 211 9.31 10.92 -21.66
N TYR A 212 8.00 11.15 -21.60
CA TYR A 212 7.32 12.02 -22.56
C TYR A 212 7.91 13.44 -22.57
N TYR A 213 8.08 14.05 -21.39
CA TYR A 213 8.65 15.39 -21.28
C TYR A 213 10.16 15.40 -21.56
N ALA A 214 10.90 14.39 -21.12
CA ALA A 214 12.33 14.21 -21.43
C ALA A 214 12.58 14.20 -22.93
N GLU A 215 11.86 13.36 -23.68
CA GLU A 215 11.96 13.27 -25.13
C GLU A 215 11.57 14.60 -25.80
N ARG A 216 10.46 15.21 -25.35
CA ARG A 216 9.94 16.44 -25.95
C ARG A 216 10.84 17.65 -25.71
N MET A 217 11.44 17.76 -24.53
CA MET A 217 12.30 18.86 -24.13
C MET A 217 13.78 18.60 -24.47
N LYS A 218 14.12 17.38 -24.93
CA LYS A 218 15.49 16.93 -25.21
C LYS A 218 16.39 17.06 -23.98
N LEU A 219 15.84 16.70 -22.82
CA LEU A 219 16.52 16.66 -21.54
C LEU A 219 16.61 15.20 -21.08
N PRO A 220 17.71 14.79 -20.44
CA PRO A 220 17.76 13.49 -19.81
C PRO A 220 16.87 13.46 -18.56
N PRO A 221 16.29 12.30 -18.16
CA PRO A 221 15.37 12.21 -17.02
C PRO A 221 15.94 12.74 -15.69
N GLU A 222 17.25 12.58 -15.46
CA GLU A 222 17.95 13.08 -14.26
C GLU A 222 17.97 14.61 -14.13
N ASP A 223 17.83 15.34 -15.24
CA ASP A 223 17.75 16.80 -15.28
C ASP A 223 16.33 17.33 -15.09
N LEU A 224 15.36 16.43 -14.97
CA LEU A 224 13.96 16.75 -14.71
C LEU A 224 13.65 16.61 -13.23
N TRP A 225 12.80 17.50 -12.75
CA TRP A 225 12.17 17.36 -11.45
C TRP A 225 10.70 16.99 -11.64
N VAL A 226 10.15 16.25 -10.70
CA VAL A 226 8.74 15.90 -10.65
C VAL A 226 8.18 16.34 -9.32
N LEU A 227 7.23 17.28 -9.36
CA LEU A 227 6.46 17.71 -8.22
C LEU A 227 5.13 16.96 -8.20
N ILE A 228 4.90 16.18 -7.16
CA ILE A 228 3.64 15.49 -6.90
C ILE A 228 2.86 16.37 -5.93
N ASP A 229 1.96 17.19 -6.46
CA ASP A 229 1.16 18.13 -5.70
C ASP A 229 0.23 17.40 -4.72
N GLY A 230 0.16 17.88 -3.49
CA GLY A 230 -0.64 17.28 -2.42
C GLY A 230 -0.05 16.01 -1.80
N ASP A 231 1.03 15.43 -2.34
CA ASP A 231 1.66 14.25 -1.76
C ASP A 231 2.42 14.60 -0.49
N THR A 232 1.86 14.24 0.66
CA THR A 232 2.46 14.48 1.98
C THR A 232 2.97 13.18 2.62
N PRO A 233 3.98 13.25 3.50
CA PRO A 233 4.40 12.07 4.28
C PRO A 233 3.23 11.44 5.08
N GLY A 234 2.22 12.24 5.43
CA GLY A 234 1.02 11.81 6.15
C GLY A 234 0.13 10.86 5.36
N ASP A 235 0.07 11.00 4.03
CA ASP A 235 -0.76 10.16 3.15
C ASP A 235 -0.26 8.72 3.09
N HIS A 236 1.04 8.52 3.36
CA HIS A 236 1.65 7.20 3.42
C HIS A 236 1.57 6.54 4.81
N SER A 237 0.98 7.21 5.80
CA SER A 237 0.89 6.70 7.17
C SER A 237 0.08 5.40 7.26
N LEU A 238 -0.98 5.25 6.44
CA LEU A 238 -1.75 4.02 6.31
C LEU A 238 -0.90 2.86 5.79
N VAL A 239 0.01 3.12 4.84
CA VAL A 239 0.93 2.10 4.31
C VAL A 239 1.85 1.60 5.42
N VAL A 240 2.32 2.48 6.31
CA VAL A 240 3.10 2.08 7.51
C VAL A 240 2.29 1.20 8.44
N ILE A 241 1.03 1.56 8.69
CA ILE A 241 0.14 0.76 9.55
C ILE A 241 -0.07 -0.62 8.95
N VAL A 242 -0.38 -0.71 7.65
CA VAL A 242 -0.55 -1.99 6.95
C VAL A 242 0.75 -2.81 6.98
N TRP A 243 1.91 -2.17 6.76
CA TRP A 243 3.21 -2.84 6.84
C TRP A 243 3.53 -3.32 8.26
N GLY A 244 3.18 -2.54 9.28
CA GLY A 244 3.27 -2.91 10.70
C GLY A 244 2.35 -4.08 11.06
N LEU A 245 1.11 -4.09 10.58
CA LEU A 245 0.19 -5.22 10.73
C LEU A 245 0.71 -6.48 10.02
N ALA A 246 1.30 -6.32 8.83
CA ALA A 246 1.94 -7.43 8.12
C ALA A 246 3.10 -8.03 8.93
N ALA A 247 3.80 -7.24 9.75
CA ALA A 247 4.84 -7.72 10.66
C ALA A 247 4.30 -8.60 11.80
N ILE A 248 3.02 -8.46 12.17
CA ILE A 248 2.39 -9.28 13.21
C ILE A 248 2.16 -10.72 12.72
N VAL A 249 1.87 -10.90 11.43
CA VAL A 249 1.62 -12.22 10.82
C VAL A 249 2.78 -13.21 11.06
N PRO A 250 4.06 -12.88 10.75
CA PRO A 250 5.17 -13.79 11.01
C PRO A 250 5.42 -13.97 12.51
N LEU A 251 5.13 -12.99 13.37
CA LEU A 251 5.24 -13.15 14.82
C LEU A 251 4.22 -14.18 15.36
N VAL A 252 2.98 -14.09 14.90
CA VAL A 252 1.92 -15.05 15.24
C VAL A 252 2.24 -16.43 14.69
N ALA A 253 2.69 -16.52 13.43
CA ALA A 253 3.12 -17.77 12.81
C ALA A 253 4.31 -18.40 13.55
N LEU A 254 5.28 -17.59 13.98
CA LEU A 254 6.42 -18.04 14.78
C LEU A 254 5.98 -18.57 16.14
N PHE A 255 5.03 -17.91 16.80
CA PHE A 255 4.44 -18.40 18.04
C PHE A 255 3.76 -19.77 17.86
N PHE A 256 2.96 -19.95 16.81
CA PHE A 256 2.34 -21.24 16.49
C PHE A 256 3.38 -22.31 16.15
N LEU A 257 4.43 -21.96 15.42
CA LEU A 257 5.54 -22.85 15.09
C LEU A 257 6.25 -23.34 16.37
N LEU A 258 6.59 -22.42 17.29
CA LEU A 258 7.21 -22.76 18.56
C LEU A 258 6.29 -23.64 19.42
N ARG A 259 4.99 -23.35 19.46
CA ARG A 259 4.00 -24.18 20.15
C ARG A 259 3.91 -25.58 19.56
N ALA A 260 3.90 -25.70 18.23
CA ALA A 260 3.87 -26.98 17.52
C ALA A 260 5.14 -27.81 17.77
N ILE A 261 6.32 -27.18 17.79
CA ILE A 261 7.59 -27.84 18.14
C ILE A 261 7.56 -28.37 19.57
N ARG A 262 7.09 -27.56 20.54
CA ARG A 262 6.96 -27.99 21.94
C ARG A 262 6.01 -29.17 22.10
N LEU A 263 4.85 -29.14 21.44
CA LEU A 263 3.90 -30.25 21.44
C LEU A 263 4.53 -31.51 20.84
N ARG A 264 5.21 -31.40 19.71
CA ARG A 264 5.90 -32.54 19.08
C ARG A 264 6.97 -33.14 19.99
N ALA A 265 7.74 -32.31 20.69
CA ALA A 265 8.75 -32.77 21.64
C ALA A 265 8.13 -33.49 22.84
N ALA A 266 7.00 -32.99 23.37
CA ALA A 266 6.25 -33.67 24.43
C ALA A 266 5.71 -35.03 23.98
N TYR A 267 5.08 -35.10 22.80
CA TYR A 267 4.59 -36.35 22.22
C TYR A 267 5.69 -37.38 22.00
N ARG A 268 6.87 -36.94 21.55
CA ARG A 268 8.01 -37.85 21.35
C ARG A 268 8.46 -38.47 22.68
N ARG A 269 8.49 -37.68 23.75
CA ARG A 269 8.81 -38.18 25.10
C ARG A 269 7.77 -39.16 25.63
N GLU A 270 6.48 -38.92 25.38
CA GLU A 270 5.41 -39.85 25.78
C GLU A 270 5.50 -41.18 25.03
N LEU A 271 5.83 -41.16 23.74
CA LEU A 271 6.06 -42.36 22.93
C LEU A 271 7.26 -43.17 23.41
N GLU A 272 8.35 -42.50 23.79
CA GLU A 272 9.55 -43.14 24.33
C GLU A 272 9.35 -43.66 25.76
N ALA A 273 8.44 -43.04 26.54
CA ALA A 273 8.13 -43.42 27.91
C ALA A 273 7.06 -44.52 28.05
N ALA A 274 6.32 -44.85 26.98
CA ALA A 274 5.37 -45.96 27.00
C ALA A 274 6.14 -47.29 26.98
N PRO A 275 6.20 -48.04 28.10
CA PRO A 275 6.88 -49.33 28.11
C PRO A 275 6.20 -50.27 27.12
N ALA A 276 7.00 -51.10 26.44
CA ALA A 276 6.53 -52.19 25.59
C ALA A 276 5.74 -53.20 26.43
N GLN A 277 4.47 -52.89 26.72
CA GLN A 277 3.49 -53.82 27.28
C GLN A 277 2.77 -54.51 26.13
N THR A 278 3.51 -55.32 25.39
CA THR A 278 2.94 -56.32 24.48
C THR A 278 3.93 -57.47 24.41
N GLU A 279 3.83 -58.36 25.38
CA GLU A 279 4.06 -59.80 25.22
C GLU A 279 3.66 -60.51 26.53
N ARG A 280 2.35 -60.74 26.70
CA ARG A 280 1.78 -61.90 27.39
C ARG A 280 0.43 -62.25 26.78
#